data_AF-A0A2N8LX46-F1
#
_entry.id   AF-A0A2N8LX46-F1
#
_cell.length_a   1.000
_cell.length_b   1.000
_cell.length_c   1.000
_cell.angle_alpha   90.00
_cell.angle_beta   90.00
_cell.angle_gamma   90.00
#
_symmetry.space_group_name_H-M   'P 1'
#
loop_
_entity.id
_entity.type
_entity.pdbx_description
1 polymer ?
#
loop_
_entity_poly.entity_id
_entity_poly.type
_entity_poly.pdbx_seq_one_letter_code
_entity_poly.pdbx_strand_id
1 'polypeptide(L)'
;MTYIRPQHLFEWKKDDPDSELYLVAIRDDESVLSAYGRYAHGSGSTAVSWHQFLAGDLNDLVEKTMGRAVLQDVLGKLREIT
;
A
#
# COMPACT_ATOMS: atom_id res chain seq x y z
N MET A 1 -0.27 17.87 21.14
CA MET A 1 -0.37 16.50 20.62
C MET A 1 0.83 16.24 19.75
N THR A 2 1.70 15.31 20.14
CA THR A 2 2.81 14.86 19.30
C THR A 2 2.24 13.91 18.26
N TYR A 3 2.44 14.19 16.98
CA TYR A 3 2.07 13.27 15.92
C TYR A 3 2.90 11.99 16.05
N ILE A 4 2.24 10.84 16.16
CA ILE A 4 2.89 9.53 16.10
C ILE A 4 2.67 9.00 14.69
N ARG A 5 3.77 8.74 13.98
CA ARG A 5 3.69 8.16 12.63
C ARG A 5 3.21 6.70 12.74
N PRO A 6 2.22 6.28 11.94
CA PRO A 6 1.82 4.88 11.85
C PRO A 6 2.99 3.98 11.44
N GLN A 7 3.09 2.81 12.04
CA GLN A 7 4.09 1.80 11.68
C GLN A 7 3.55 0.87 10.60
N HIS A 8 4.45 0.40 9.73
CA HIS A 8 4.10 -0.61 8.73
C HIS A 8 4.12 -1.99 9.41
N LEU A 9 2.95 -2.64 9.50
CA LEU A 9 2.82 -4.01 9.96
C LEU A 9 3.32 -4.99 8.89
N PHE A 10 2.94 -4.73 7.63
CA PHE A 10 3.37 -5.47 6.46
C PHE A 10 3.68 -4.49 5.33
N GLU A 11 4.69 -4.80 4.52
CA GLU A 11 5.12 -3.96 3.41
C GLU A 11 5.48 -4.82 2.20
N TRP A 12 5.08 -4.35 1.02
CA TRP A 12 5.50 -4.87 -0.27
C TRP A 12 6.11 -3.74 -1.08
N LYS A 13 7.25 -4.02 -1.71
CA LYS A 13 7.99 -3.06 -2.50
C LYS A 13 8.32 -3.64 -3.86
N LYS A 14 8.06 -2.87 -4.92
CA LYS A 14 8.47 -3.17 -6.30
C LYS A 14 9.46 -2.10 -6.74
N ASP A 15 10.73 -2.46 -6.72
CA ASP A 15 11.88 -1.59 -6.95
C ASP A 15 12.59 -2.04 -8.23
N ASP A 16 12.12 -1.55 -9.38
CA ASP A 16 12.80 -1.73 -10.66
C ASP A 16 13.58 -0.44 -10.99
N PRO A 17 14.92 -0.49 -11.16
CA PRO A 17 15.76 0.67 -11.41
C PRO A 17 15.33 1.53 -12.60
N ASP A 18 14.74 0.89 -13.62
CA ASP A 18 14.30 1.55 -14.85
C ASP A 18 12.84 2.03 -14.79
N SER A 19 12.16 1.82 -13.66
CA SER A 19 10.76 2.21 -13.46
C SER A 19 10.53 3.00 -12.18
N GLU A 20 9.28 3.44 -12.01
CA GLU A 20 8.78 4.00 -10.75
C GLU A 20 8.97 3.00 -9.60
N LEU A 21 9.30 3.51 -8.41
CA LEU A 21 9.29 2.71 -7.19
C LEU A 21 7.86 2.63 -6.68
N TYR A 22 7.31 1.44 -6.49
CA TYR A 22 5.99 1.24 -5.89
C TYR A 22 6.08 0.58 -4.52
N LEU A 23 5.19 1.00 -3.62
CA LEU A 23 5.08 0.49 -2.26
C LEU A 23 3.61 0.34 -1.87
N VAL A 24 3.29 -0.78 -1.23
CA VAL A 24 2.03 -0.97 -0.51
C VAL A 24 2.34 -1.40 0.92
N ALA A 25 1.67 -0.83 1.90
CA ALA A 25 1.84 -1.18 3.30
C ALA A 25 0.53 -1.25 4.05
N ILE A 26 0.37 -2.28 4.88
CA ILE A 26 -0.67 -2.33 5.92
C ILE A 26 -0.08 -1.67 7.17
N ARG A 27 -0.79 -0.69 7.72
CA ARG A 27 -0.32 0.12 8.85
C ARG A 27 -1.11 -0.18 10.12
N ASP A 28 -0.52 0.11 11.27
CA ASP A 28 -1.11 -0.10 12.61
C ASP A 28 -2.26 0.86 12.96
N ASP A 29 -2.47 1.90 12.17
CA ASP A 29 -3.57 2.87 12.28
C ASP A 29 -4.83 2.45 11.49
N GLU A 30 -5.01 1.15 11.27
CA GLU A 30 -6.13 0.57 10.51
C GLU A 30 -6.26 1.07 9.06
N SER A 31 -5.12 1.33 8.43
CA SER A 31 -5.10 1.78 7.03
C SER A 31 -4.13 0.99 6.14
N VAL A 32 -4.40 1.03 4.84
CA VAL A 32 -3.54 0.53 3.77
C VAL A 32 -3.03 1.72 2.97
N LEU A 33 -1.70 1.84 2.90
CA LEU A 33 -0.98 2.87 2.14
C LEU A 33 -0.57 2.29 0.78
N SER A 34 -0.79 3.04 -0.30
CA SER A 34 -0.13 2.83 -1.59
C SER A 34 0.67 4.08 -1.93
N ALA A 35 1.95 3.93 -2.19
CA ALA A 35 2.86 5.01 -2.54
C ALA A 35 3.66 4.67 -3.79
N TYR A 36 4.06 5.70 -4.51
CA TYR A 36 4.97 5.61 -5.63
C TYR A 36 5.94 6.80 -5.63
N GLY A 37 7.18 6.59 -6.08
CA GLY A 37 8.16 7.67 -6.12
C GLY A 37 9.62 7.20 -6.11
N ARG A 38 10.26 7.18 -7.28
CA ARG A 38 11.70 7.14 -7.52
C ARG A 38 12.18 8.51 -7.99
N TYR A 39 11.40 9.21 -8.81
CA TYR A 39 11.74 10.51 -9.37
C TYR A 39 10.96 11.63 -8.66
N ALA A 40 11.65 12.70 -8.24
CA ALA A 40 11.07 13.78 -7.42
C ALA A 40 9.89 14.53 -8.05
N HIS A 41 9.71 14.43 -9.37
CA HIS A 41 8.64 15.14 -10.11
C HIS A 41 7.35 14.32 -10.27
N GLY A 42 7.32 13.07 -9.78
CA GLY A 42 6.20 12.15 -9.99
C GLY A 42 5.89 11.27 -8.78
N SER A 43 6.23 11.68 -7.56
CA SER A 43 5.89 10.90 -6.36
C SER A 43 4.48 11.18 -5.86
N GLY A 44 3.79 10.16 -5.35
CA GLY A 44 2.49 10.31 -4.71
C GLY A 44 2.21 9.20 -3.71
N SER A 45 1.26 9.46 -2.82
CA SER A 45 0.77 8.46 -1.88
C SER A 45 -0.71 8.64 -1.64
N THR A 46 -1.42 7.55 -1.44
CA THR A 46 -2.81 7.54 -1.03
C THR A 46 -3.01 6.43 0.00
N ALA A 47 -3.92 6.63 0.95
CA ALA A 47 -4.24 5.65 1.96
C ALA A 47 -5.76 5.54 2.12
N VAL A 48 -6.22 4.32 2.38
CA VAL A 48 -7.62 4.00 2.68
C VAL A 48 -7.69 3.18 3.95
N SER A 49 -8.83 3.14 4.63
CA SER A 49 -8.99 2.25 5.78
C SER A 49 -8.95 0.77 5.36
N TRP A 50 -8.70 -0.12 6.31
CA TRP A 50 -8.78 -1.57 6.07
C TRP A 50 -10.12 -1.99 5.48
N HIS A 51 -11.22 -1.45 6.01
CA HIS A 51 -12.58 -1.72 5.51
C HIS A 51 -12.77 -1.25 4.06
N GLN A 52 -12.27 -0.07 3.72
CA GLN A 52 -12.33 0.46 2.35
C GLN A 52 -11.53 -0.41 1.39
N PHE A 53 -10.32 -0.82 1.79
CA PHE A 53 -9.49 -1.72 0.98
C PHE A 53 -10.18 -3.07 0.73
N LEU A 54 -10.76 -3.68 1.77
CA LEU A 54 -11.53 -4.92 1.65
C LEU A 54 -12.78 -4.75 0.77
N ALA A 55 -13.38 -3.56 0.74
CA ALA A 55 -14.52 -3.24 -0.11
C ALA A 55 -14.16 -3.02 -1.59
N GLY A 56 -12.88 -2.91 -1.91
CA GLY A 56 -12.40 -2.74 -3.29
C GLY A 56 -11.63 -1.44 -3.54
N ASP A 57 -11.66 -0.49 -2.59
CA ASP A 57 -10.95 0.78 -2.78
C ASP A 57 -9.46 0.51 -2.87
N LEU A 58 -8.78 1.20 -3.80
CA LEU A 58 -7.35 1.05 -4.08
C LEU A 58 -6.93 -0.26 -4.76
N ASN A 59 -7.76 -1.30 -4.81
CA ASN A 59 -7.37 -2.61 -5.36
C ASN A 59 -6.89 -2.54 -6.80
N ASP A 60 -7.59 -1.81 -7.67
CA ASP A 60 -7.20 -1.60 -9.07
C ASP A 60 -5.82 -0.92 -9.20
N LEU A 61 -5.51 0.02 -8.31
CA LEU A 61 -4.22 0.71 -8.31
C LEU A 61 -3.12 -0.28 -7.90
N VAL A 62 -3.32 -1.04 -6.83
CA VAL A 62 -2.37 -2.04 -6.35
C VAL A 62 -2.15 -3.13 -7.40
N GLU A 63 -3.20 -3.65 -8.04
CA GLU A 63 -3.06 -4.64 -9.09
C GLU A 63 -2.27 -4.12 -10.30
N LYS A 64 -2.56 -2.88 -10.75
CA LYS A 64 -1.84 -2.30 -11.90
C LYS A 64 -0.37 -2.01 -11.61
N THR A 65 -0.06 -1.56 -10.40
CA THR A 65 1.29 -1.10 -10.02
C THR A 65 2.16 -2.25 -9.52
N MET A 66 1.64 -3.02 -8.55
CA MET A 66 2.33 -4.09 -7.84
C MET A 66 2.06 -5.48 -8.44
N GLY A 67 0.95 -5.65 -9.16
CA GLY A 67 0.53 -6.92 -9.72
C GLY A 67 -0.51 -7.65 -8.87
N ARG A 68 -1.27 -8.55 -9.52
CA ARG A 68 -2.37 -9.30 -8.89
C ARG A 68 -1.92 -10.19 -7.73
N ALA A 69 -0.71 -10.76 -7.80
CA ALA A 69 -0.18 -11.60 -6.72
C ALA A 69 0.00 -10.80 -5.43
N VAL A 70 0.57 -9.59 -5.52
CA VAL A 70 0.73 -8.71 -4.36
C VAL A 70 -0.63 -8.27 -3.82
N LEU A 71 -1.59 -7.91 -4.69
CA LEU A 71 -2.95 -7.58 -4.24
C LEU A 71 -3.58 -8.73 -3.44
N GLN A 72 -3.44 -9.97 -3.92
CA GLN A 72 -3.98 -11.15 -3.22
C GLN A 72 -3.31 -11.38 -1.87
N ASP A 73 -1.98 -11.20 -1.79
CA ASP A 73 -1.25 -11.31 -0.53
C ASP A 73 -1.68 -10.23 0.48
N VAL A 74 -1.85 -8.99 0.03
CA VAL A 74 -2.31 -7.88 0.88
C VAL A 74 -3.72 -8.17 1.42
N LEU A 75 -4.65 -8.58 0.55
CA LEU A 75 -6.00 -8.97 0.96
C LEU A 75 -6.00 -10.17 1.92
N GLY A 76 -5.14 -11.15 1.68
CA GLY A 76 -4.96 -12.31 2.55
C GLY A 76 -4.48 -11.89 3.94
N LYS A 77 -3.39 -11.11 4.00
CA LYS A 77 -2.84 -10.61 5.26
C LYS A 77 -3.82 -9.74 6.02
N LEU A 78 -4.55 -8.88 5.32
CA LEU A 78 -5.52 -7.99 5.93
C LEU A 78 -6.68 -8.75 6.59
N ARG A 79 -7.14 -9.85 5.96
CA ARG A 79 -8.17 -10.76 6.52
C ARG A 79 -7.68 -11.63 7.68
N GLU A 80 -6.38 -11.85 7.80
CA GLU A 80 -5.81 -12.58 8.95
C GLU A 80 -5.78 -11.72 10.22
N ILE A 81 -5.72 -10.39 10.06
CA ILE A 81 -5.55 -9.44 11.17
C ILE A 81 -6.80 -8.62 11.50
N THR A 82 -7.86 -8.73 10.68
CA THR A 82 -9.18 -8.09 10.88
C THR A 82 -10.19 -9.14 11.31
#